data_AF-O87916-F1
#
_entry.id   AF-O87916-F1
#
_cell.length_a   1.000
_cell.length_b   1.000
_cell.length_c   1.000
_cell.angle_alpha   90.00
_cell.angle_beta   90.00
_cell.angle_gamma   90.00
#
_symmetry.space_group_name_H-M   'P 1'
#
loop_
_entity.id
_entity.type
_entity.pdbx_description
1 polymer ?
#
loop_
_entity_poly.entity_id
_entity_poly.type
_entity_poly.pdbx_seq_one_letter_code
_entity_poly.pdbx_strand_id
1 'polypeptide(L)'
;MPNGIVRLHRFGAALVMSGLLSALSAAPGVAAEPSSVSVAATSVVAWGGNNDWGEATVPAEAQSGVDAIAGGYFHGLALKGGKVLGWGANLNGQLTMPAATQSGVDAIAAGNYHSLALKDGEVIAWGGNEDGQTTVPAEARSGVDAIAAGAWASYALKDGKVIAWGDDSDGQTTVPAEAQSGVTALDGGVYTALAVKNGGVIAWGDNYFGQTTVPAEAQSGVDDVAGGIFHSLALKDGKVIAWGDNRYKQTTVPTEALSGVSAIASGEWYSLALKNGKVIAWGSSRTAPSSVQSGVSSIEAGPNAAYALKG
;
A
#
# COMPACT_ATOMS: atom_id res chain seq x y z
N MET A 1 16.59 -11.90 -11.89
CA MET A 1 15.32 -12.59 -11.62
C MET A 1 14.52 -11.63 -10.77
N PRO A 2 13.49 -10.96 -11.32
CA PRO A 2 12.87 -9.82 -10.65
C PRO A 2 11.98 -10.31 -9.51
N ASN A 3 12.04 -9.56 -8.41
CA ASN A 3 11.42 -9.88 -7.14
C ASN A 3 10.04 -9.21 -7.03
N GLY A 4 9.05 -9.95 -6.53
CA GLY A 4 7.68 -9.49 -6.29
C GLY A 4 7.58 -8.39 -5.23
N ILE A 5 6.54 -7.56 -5.40
CA ILE A 5 6.17 -6.46 -4.53
C ILE A 5 4.96 -6.91 -3.72
N VAL A 6 5.25 -7.53 -2.59
CA VAL A 6 4.48 -7.31 -1.36
C VAL A 6 4.80 -5.88 -0.90
N ARG A 7 3.89 -5.14 -0.24
CA ARG A 7 4.19 -3.88 0.46
C ARG A 7 5.23 -4.10 1.60
N LEU A 8 6.47 -4.44 1.23
CA LEU A 8 7.65 -4.51 2.08
C LEU A 8 8.71 -3.64 1.40
N HIS A 9 8.91 -2.47 2.00
CA HIS A 9 9.93 -1.51 1.65
C HIS A 9 11.30 -2.18 1.54
N ARG A 10 11.83 -2.27 0.32
CA ARG A 10 13.23 -2.59 0.09
C ARG A 10 14.05 -1.33 0.37
N PHE A 11 14.52 -1.19 1.61
CA PHE A 11 15.45 -0.13 1.98
C PHE A 11 16.80 -0.32 1.27
N GLY A 12 17.17 0.63 0.42
CA GLY A 12 18.57 0.90 0.07
C GLY A 12 19.02 2.16 0.80
N ALA A 13 19.66 2.02 1.96
CA ALA A 13 20.32 3.14 2.63
C ALA A 13 21.77 3.25 2.13
N ALA A 14 22.09 4.32 1.40
CA ALA A 14 23.45 4.64 1.01
C ALA A 14 24.23 5.19 2.22
N LEU A 15 25.24 4.45 2.68
CA LEU A 15 26.20 4.94 3.67
C LEU A 15 27.35 5.66 2.95
N VAL A 16 27.50 6.96 3.19
CA VAL A 16 28.65 7.75 2.75
C VAL A 16 29.81 7.49 3.72
N MET A 17 30.94 6.98 3.21
CA MET A 17 32.20 7.03 3.94
C MET A 17 33.31 7.62 3.05
N SER A 18 33.82 8.76 3.48
CA SER A 18 35.00 9.45 2.95
C SER A 18 36.28 8.67 3.29
N GLY A 19 37.22 8.54 2.34
CA GLY A 19 38.58 8.06 2.60
C GLY A 19 39.39 7.79 1.32
N LEU A 20 40.65 8.25 1.30
CA LEU A 20 41.56 8.42 0.16
C LEU A 20 42.16 7.13 -0.47
N LEU A 21 42.45 7.25 -1.79
CA LEU A 21 43.56 6.68 -2.61
C LEU A 21 44.09 5.25 -2.36
N SER A 22 44.02 4.37 -3.37
CA SER A 22 45.13 4.01 -4.29
C SER A 22 44.83 2.68 -5.05
N ALA A 23 45.33 2.59 -6.30
CA ALA A 23 44.97 1.59 -7.30
C ALA A 23 45.67 0.22 -7.11
N LEU A 24 44.97 -0.89 -7.40
CA LEU A 24 45.51 -2.03 -8.17
C LEU A 24 44.39 -3.02 -8.58
N SER A 25 44.52 -3.60 -9.77
CA SER A 25 43.60 -4.55 -10.39
C SER A 25 43.56 -5.91 -9.69
N ALA A 26 42.36 -6.39 -9.37
CA ALA A 26 41.96 -7.82 -9.40
C ALA A 26 40.45 -7.88 -9.18
N ALA A 27 39.71 -8.59 -10.03
CA ALA A 27 38.30 -8.85 -9.81
C ALA A 27 38.12 -9.78 -8.59
N PRO A 28 37.18 -9.50 -7.68
CA PRO A 28 36.62 -10.52 -6.80
C PRO A 28 35.13 -10.71 -7.08
N GLY A 29 34.68 -11.96 -6.92
CA GLY A 29 33.28 -12.35 -7.07
C GLY A 29 32.34 -11.49 -6.23
N VAL A 30 31.13 -11.33 -6.76
CA VAL A 30 30.01 -10.66 -6.10
C VAL A 30 29.76 -11.35 -4.76
N ALA A 31 30.31 -10.79 -3.70
CA ALA A 31 29.91 -11.11 -2.35
C ALA A 31 28.45 -10.65 -2.24
N ALA A 32 27.55 -11.61 -2.05
CA ALA A 32 26.16 -11.31 -1.73
C ALA A 32 26.16 -10.41 -0.49
N GLU A 33 25.63 -9.20 -0.63
CA GLU A 33 25.34 -8.36 0.52
C GLU A 33 24.40 -9.12 1.46
N PRO A 34 24.55 -8.98 2.78
CA PRO A 34 23.65 -9.64 3.72
C PRO A 34 22.22 -9.15 3.45
N SER A 35 21.37 -10.09 3.06
CA SER A 35 19.93 -9.89 2.91
C SER A 35 19.38 -9.18 4.14
N SER A 36 18.84 -7.97 3.97
CA SER A 36 18.15 -7.26 5.03
C SER A 36 16.95 -8.11 5.48
N VAL A 37 17.05 -8.65 6.69
CA VAL A 37 15.99 -9.42 7.33
C VAL A 37 14.84 -8.44 7.61
N SER A 38 13.67 -8.67 7.02
CA SER A 38 12.44 -8.00 7.45
C SER A 38 12.21 -8.35 8.92
N VAL A 39 12.33 -7.36 9.81
CA VAL A 39 12.07 -7.57 11.22
C VAL A 39 10.56 -7.53 11.42
N ALA A 40 9.98 -8.68 11.77
CA ALA A 40 8.56 -8.77 12.10
C ALA A 40 8.23 -7.81 13.25
N ALA A 41 7.02 -7.21 13.24
CA ALA A 41 6.68 -6.16 14.18
C ALA A 41 6.75 -6.63 15.65
N THR A 42 7.33 -5.81 16.51
CA THR A 42 7.32 -5.99 17.97
C THR A 42 6.00 -5.55 18.59
N SER A 43 5.34 -4.57 17.98
CA SER A 43 4.00 -4.10 18.38
C SER A 43 3.24 -3.48 17.18
N VAL A 44 1.92 -3.44 17.27
CA VAL A 44 1.05 -2.76 16.30
C VAL A 44 0.27 -1.65 16.99
N VAL A 45 0.24 -0.46 16.38
CA VAL A 45 -0.57 0.67 16.84
C VAL A 45 -1.63 0.98 15.80
N ALA A 46 -2.90 1.02 16.20
CA ALA A 46 -4.01 1.47 15.37
C ALA A 46 -4.66 2.72 15.98
N TRP A 47 -5.05 3.69 15.16
CA TRP A 47 -5.71 4.93 15.63
C TRP A 47 -6.54 5.62 14.55
N GLY A 48 -7.39 6.55 14.98
CA GLY A 48 -8.21 7.37 14.10
C GLY A 48 -9.49 6.68 13.61
N GLY A 49 -10.48 7.49 13.23
CA GLY A 49 -11.85 7.02 13.01
C GLY A 49 -12.59 6.76 14.32
N ASN A 50 -13.85 6.32 14.22
CA ASN A 50 -14.69 6.02 15.37
C ASN A 50 -14.49 4.59 15.91
N ASN A 51 -13.87 3.71 15.11
CA ASN A 51 -13.74 2.28 15.42
C ASN A 51 -15.12 1.59 15.58
N ASP A 52 -16.10 2.02 14.77
CA ASP A 52 -17.51 1.61 14.89
C ASP A 52 -17.70 0.10 14.64
N TRP A 53 -16.78 -0.54 13.92
CA TRP A 53 -16.82 -1.97 13.59
C TRP A 53 -15.70 -2.77 14.25
N GLY A 54 -14.94 -2.15 15.15
CA GLY A 54 -13.79 -2.77 15.78
C GLY A 54 -12.58 -2.91 14.84
N GLU A 55 -12.59 -2.26 13.68
CA GLU A 55 -11.53 -2.31 12.68
C GLU A 55 -10.19 -1.76 13.21
N ALA A 56 -10.20 -0.80 14.12
CA ALA A 56 -8.98 -0.29 14.79
C ALA A 56 -8.63 -1.08 16.07
N THR A 57 -9.31 -2.18 16.39
CA THR A 57 -9.03 -3.01 17.58
C THR A 57 -8.18 -4.22 17.21
N VAL A 58 -6.86 -4.04 17.13
CA VAL A 58 -5.94 -5.12 16.75
C VAL A 58 -5.91 -6.21 17.82
N PRO A 59 -6.27 -7.47 17.52
CA PRO A 59 -6.34 -8.55 18.50
C PRO A 59 -4.95 -9.01 18.93
N ALA A 60 -4.85 -9.63 20.11
CA ALA A 60 -3.58 -10.08 20.70
C ALA A 60 -2.73 -10.96 19.76
N GLU A 61 -3.35 -11.83 18.96
CA GLU A 61 -2.62 -12.69 18.00
C GLU A 61 -1.88 -11.88 16.92
N ALA A 62 -2.39 -10.69 16.59
CA ALA A 62 -1.84 -9.76 15.59
C ALA A 62 -1.06 -8.59 16.22
N GLN A 63 -0.79 -8.60 17.53
CA GLN A 63 -0.02 -7.52 18.17
C GLN A 63 1.47 -7.59 17.87
N SER A 64 2.03 -8.77 17.57
CA SER A 64 3.46 -8.95 17.33
C SER A 64 3.70 -10.07 16.32
N GLY A 65 4.89 -10.08 15.71
CA GLY A 65 5.26 -11.04 14.67
C GLY A 65 4.48 -10.86 13.37
N VAL A 66 3.85 -9.70 13.17
CA VAL A 66 3.11 -9.35 11.97
C VAL A 66 4.06 -8.71 10.95
N ASP A 67 3.94 -9.13 9.70
CA ASP A 67 4.75 -8.68 8.57
C ASP A 67 4.05 -7.55 7.79
N ALA A 68 2.72 -7.58 7.71
CA ALA A 68 1.90 -6.58 7.03
C ALA A 68 0.49 -6.46 7.63
N ILE A 69 -0.15 -5.31 7.44
CA ILE A 69 -1.57 -5.06 7.74
C ILE A 69 -2.24 -4.52 6.48
N ALA A 70 -3.51 -4.87 6.27
CA ALA A 70 -4.38 -4.24 5.28
C ALA A 70 -5.68 -3.78 5.95
N GLY A 71 -6.02 -2.50 5.79
CA GLY A 71 -7.21 -1.90 6.40
C GLY A 71 -8.39 -1.84 5.43
N GLY A 72 -9.42 -2.64 5.65
CA GLY A 72 -10.71 -2.47 4.99
C GLY A 72 -11.62 -1.51 5.76
N TYR A 73 -12.81 -1.24 5.22
CA TYR A 73 -13.75 -0.29 5.84
C TYR A 73 -14.30 -0.80 7.18
N PHE A 74 -14.70 -2.07 7.23
CA PHE A 74 -15.29 -2.71 8.42
C PHE A 74 -14.36 -3.70 9.11
N HIS A 75 -13.19 -3.99 8.52
CA HIS A 75 -12.32 -5.08 8.94
C HIS A 75 -10.85 -4.73 8.77
N GLY A 76 -9.98 -5.36 9.57
CA GLY A 76 -8.54 -5.34 9.37
C GLY A 76 -8.03 -6.75 9.10
N LEU A 77 -6.97 -6.85 8.31
CA LEU A 77 -6.22 -8.08 8.06
C LEU A 77 -4.78 -7.91 8.52
N ALA A 78 -4.16 -8.99 8.98
CA ALA A 78 -2.72 -9.05 9.23
C ALA A 78 -2.10 -10.29 8.59
N LEU A 79 -0.91 -10.14 8.04
CA LEU A 79 -0.08 -11.24 7.58
C LEU A 79 0.96 -11.57 8.65
N LYS A 80 0.98 -12.82 9.11
CA LYS A 80 1.90 -13.28 10.16
C LYS A 80 2.49 -14.63 9.78
N GLY A 81 3.76 -14.64 9.36
CA GLY A 81 4.46 -15.87 8.99
C GLY A 81 3.75 -16.66 7.88
N GLY A 82 3.17 -15.95 6.91
CA GLY A 82 2.41 -16.53 5.79
C GLY A 82 0.96 -16.91 6.11
N LYS A 83 0.46 -16.72 7.34
CA LYS A 83 -0.95 -16.91 7.71
C LYS A 83 -1.67 -15.56 7.70
N VAL A 84 -2.87 -15.52 7.12
CA VAL A 84 -3.76 -14.36 7.20
C VAL A 84 -4.60 -14.43 8.49
N LEU A 85 -4.56 -13.36 9.26
CA LEU A 85 -5.41 -13.07 10.41
C LEU A 85 -6.38 -11.95 10.04
N GLY A 86 -7.49 -11.83 10.77
CA GLY A 86 -8.38 -10.68 10.59
C GLY A 86 -9.27 -10.43 11.80
N TRP A 87 -9.81 -9.22 11.85
CA TRP A 87 -10.67 -8.71 12.93
C TRP A 87 -11.64 -7.65 12.39
N GLY A 88 -12.62 -7.27 13.21
CA GLY A 88 -13.69 -6.34 12.86
C GLY A 88 -15.00 -7.06 12.51
N ALA A 89 -15.84 -6.43 11.70
CA ALA A 89 -17.12 -6.98 11.32
C ALA A 89 -17.02 -7.89 10.08
N ASN A 90 -17.75 -9.02 10.11
CA ASN A 90 -17.80 -10.00 9.03
C ASN A 90 -19.15 -9.98 8.28
N LEU A 91 -19.63 -8.79 7.92
CA LEU A 91 -20.98 -8.59 7.37
C LEU A 91 -21.18 -9.22 5.98
N ASN A 92 -20.09 -9.40 5.22
CA ASN A 92 -20.07 -9.86 3.85
C ASN A 92 -19.19 -11.11 3.66
N GLY A 93 -18.73 -11.73 4.75
CA GLY A 93 -17.80 -12.86 4.67
C GLY A 93 -16.33 -12.46 4.47
N GLN A 94 -15.97 -11.18 4.56
CA GLN A 94 -14.59 -10.69 4.41
C GLN A 94 -13.61 -11.19 5.50
N LEU A 95 -14.13 -11.76 6.60
CA LEU A 95 -13.32 -12.42 7.63
C LEU A 95 -13.50 -13.95 7.65
N THR A 96 -14.23 -14.51 6.69
CA THR A 96 -14.35 -15.96 6.50
C THR A 96 -13.17 -16.47 5.67
N MET A 97 -12.02 -16.63 6.32
CA MET A 97 -10.74 -16.92 5.66
C MET A 97 -10.77 -18.24 4.86
N PRO A 98 -10.46 -18.22 3.54
CA PRO A 98 -10.26 -19.44 2.77
C PRO A 98 -9.13 -20.30 3.33
N ALA A 99 -9.25 -21.63 3.25
CA ALA A 99 -8.21 -22.53 3.79
C ALA A 99 -6.81 -22.27 3.18
N ALA A 100 -6.76 -21.82 1.92
CA ALA A 100 -5.52 -21.50 1.23
C ALA A 100 -4.72 -20.35 1.88
N THR A 101 -5.36 -19.47 2.67
CA THR A 101 -4.72 -18.32 3.33
C THR A 101 -4.16 -18.63 4.72
N GLN A 102 -4.22 -19.90 5.16
CA GLN A 102 -3.71 -20.32 6.45
C GLN A 102 -2.18 -20.43 6.51
N SER A 103 -1.49 -20.44 5.36
CA SER A 103 -0.02 -20.49 5.26
C SER A 103 0.45 -20.08 3.87
N GLY A 104 1.72 -19.66 3.74
CA GLY A 104 2.37 -19.36 2.47
C GLY A 104 1.80 -18.16 1.72
N VAL A 105 1.08 -17.26 2.39
CA VAL A 105 0.63 -15.99 1.80
C VAL A 105 1.79 -15.00 1.79
N ASP A 106 1.95 -14.32 0.66
CA ASP A 106 3.00 -13.33 0.42
C ASP A 106 2.51 -11.90 0.69
N ALA A 107 1.30 -11.55 0.26
CA ALA A 107 0.71 -10.22 0.46
C ALA A 107 -0.78 -10.27 0.81
N ILE A 108 -1.29 -9.18 1.35
CA ILE A 108 -2.72 -8.96 1.64
C ILE A 108 -3.15 -7.56 1.21
N ALA A 109 -4.42 -7.41 0.82
CA ALA A 109 -5.08 -6.14 0.59
C ALA A 109 -6.56 -6.23 1.04
N ALA A 110 -7.19 -5.10 1.32
CA ALA A 110 -8.56 -5.05 1.82
C ALA A 110 -9.31 -3.86 1.20
N GLY A 111 -10.49 -4.13 0.64
CA GLY A 111 -11.43 -3.10 0.21
C GLY A 111 -12.52 -2.87 1.25
N ASN A 112 -13.64 -2.28 0.83
CA ASN A 112 -14.76 -2.02 1.75
C ASN A 112 -15.39 -3.33 2.24
N TYR A 113 -15.74 -4.22 1.31
CA TYR A 113 -16.47 -5.45 1.62
C TYR A 113 -15.69 -6.73 1.32
N HIS A 114 -14.47 -6.63 0.80
CA HIS A 114 -13.71 -7.78 0.30
C HIS A 114 -12.25 -7.75 0.79
N SER A 115 -11.62 -8.92 0.67
CA SER A 115 -10.24 -9.16 1.07
C SER A 115 -9.51 -9.89 -0.06
N LEU A 116 -8.24 -9.57 -0.21
CA LEU A 116 -7.34 -10.20 -1.18
C LEU A 116 -6.11 -10.75 -0.47
N ALA A 117 -5.58 -11.85 -1.00
CA ALA A 117 -4.27 -12.38 -0.66
C ALA A 117 -3.52 -12.75 -1.95
N LEU A 118 -2.21 -12.56 -1.94
CA LEU A 118 -1.30 -13.06 -2.97
C LEU A 118 -0.55 -14.25 -2.40
N LYS A 119 -0.53 -15.36 -3.12
CA LYS A 119 0.18 -16.57 -2.72
C LYS A 119 0.75 -17.26 -3.94
N ASP A 120 2.08 -17.41 -4.00
CA ASP A 120 2.77 -18.11 -5.09
C ASP A 120 2.40 -17.55 -6.48
N GLY A 121 2.13 -16.25 -6.56
CA GLY A 121 1.69 -15.57 -7.78
C GLY A 121 0.20 -15.73 -8.14
N GLU A 122 -0.60 -16.43 -7.33
CA GLU A 122 -2.06 -16.52 -7.45
C GLU A 122 -2.75 -15.48 -6.55
N VAL A 123 -3.73 -14.76 -7.10
CA VAL A 123 -4.63 -13.93 -6.30
C VAL A 123 -5.79 -14.75 -5.75
N ILE A 124 -5.96 -14.72 -4.43
CA ILE A 124 -7.08 -15.29 -3.70
C ILE A 124 -7.97 -14.15 -3.23
N ALA A 125 -9.27 -14.20 -3.50
CA ALA A 125 -10.23 -13.17 -3.10
C ALA A 125 -11.42 -13.78 -2.35
N TRP A 126 -11.94 -13.07 -1.34
CA TRP A 126 -13.14 -13.48 -0.59
C TRP A 126 -13.87 -12.27 0.00
N GLY A 127 -15.13 -12.48 0.42
CA GLY A 127 -16.01 -11.43 0.95
C GLY A 127 -17.11 -11.04 -0.03
N GLY A 128 -17.54 -9.77 0.03
CA GLY A 128 -18.56 -9.20 -0.84
C GLY A 128 -18.17 -9.29 -2.33
N ASN A 129 -19.17 -9.54 -3.18
CA ASN A 129 -18.97 -9.77 -4.62
C ASN A 129 -20.08 -9.17 -5.49
N GLU A 130 -20.78 -8.14 -5.00
CA GLU A 130 -21.92 -7.56 -5.72
C GLU A 130 -21.49 -6.95 -7.06
N ASP A 131 -20.27 -6.42 -7.13
CA ASP A 131 -19.68 -5.80 -8.33
C ASP A 131 -18.67 -6.72 -9.03
N GLY A 132 -18.56 -7.97 -8.57
CA GLY A 132 -17.59 -8.93 -9.12
C GLY A 132 -16.17 -8.81 -8.56
N GLN A 133 -15.93 -7.99 -7.53
CA GLN A 133 -14.59 -7.72 -6.96
C GLN A 133 -13.88 -8.96 -6.38
N THR A 134 -14.57 -10.07 -6.10
CA THR A 134 -13.92 -11.33 -5.69
C THR A 134 -13.91 -12.39 -6.79
N THR A 135 -14.36 -12.06 -7.99
CA THR A 135 -14.35 -12.97 -9.15
C THR A 135 -13.01 -12.90 -9.88
N VAL A 136 -11.98 -13.55 -9.32
CA VAL A 136 -10.60 -13.47 -9.83
C VAL A 136 -10.50 -13.95 -11.29
N PRO A 137 -10.10 -13.08 -12.24
CA PRO A 137 -9.95 -13.43 -13.65
C PRO A 137 -8.79 -14.40 -13.85
N ALA A 138 -8.89 -15.25 -14.89
CA ALA A 138 -7.90 -16.31 -15.13
C ALA A 138 -6.46 -15.78 -15.25
N GLU A 139 -6.27 -14.58 -15.81
CA GLU A 139 -4.95 -13.95 -15.96
C GLU A 139 -4.26 -13.66 -14.62
N ALA A 140 -5.03 -13.40 -13.55
CA ALA A 140 -4.55 -13.08 -12.20
C ALA A 140 -4.41 -14.32 -11.29
N ARG A 141 -4.54 -15.53 -11.83
CA ARG A 141 -4.41 -16.78 -11.05
C ARG A 141 -2.98 -17.35 -11.04
N SER A 142 -2.02 -16.66 -11.64
CA SER A 142 -0.61 -17.05 -11.65
C SER A 142 0.28 -15.90 -12.10
N GLY A 143 1.53 -15.88 -11.64
CA GLY A 143 2.53 -14.90 -12.06
C GLY A 143 2.23 -13.46 -11.66
N VAL A 144 1.36 -13.23 -10.68
CA VAL A 144 1.11 -11.90 -10.11
C VAL A 144 2.23 -11.53 -9.15
N ASP A 145 2.75 -10.33 -9.30
CA ASP A 145 3.86 -9.77 -8.52
C ASP A 145 3.38 -8.90 -7.35
N ALA A 146 2.22 -8.26 -7.48
CA ALA A 146 1.63 -7.37 -6.48
C ALA A 146 0.10 -7.31 -6.58
N ILE A 147 -0.56 -6.93 -5.48
CA ILE A 147 -2.01 -6.73 -5.41
C ILE A 147 -2.35 -5.41 -4.71
N ALA A 148 -3.50 -4.84 -5.07
CA ALA A 148 -4.12 -3.72 -4.37
C ALA A 148 -5.65 -3.87 -4.39
N ALA A 149 -6.33 -3.20 -3.47
CA ALA A 149 -7.79 -3.15 -3.41
C ALA A 149 -8.22 -1.68 -3.45
N GLY A 150 -9.25 -1.38 -4.24
CA GLY A 150 -10.05 -0.17 -4.06
C GLY A 150 -11.26 -0.47 -3.18
N ALA A 151 -12.18 0.50 -3.04
CA ALA A 151 -13.39 0.30 -2.23
C ALA A 151 -14.22 -0.92 -2.70
N TRP A 152 -14.51 -1.00 -4.00
CA TRP A 152 -15.30 -2.06 -4.64
C TRP A 152 -14.60 -2.70 -5.85
N ALA A 153 -13.28 -2.56 -5.93
CA ALA A 153 -12.48 -3.05 -7.04
C ALA A 153 -11.21 -3.74 -6.53
N SER A 154 -10.62 -4.57 -7.37
CA SER A 154 -9.39 -5.31 -7.09
C SER A 154 -8.41 -5.17 -8.24
N TYR A 155 -7.13 -5.14 -7.90
CA TYR A 155 -6.05 -4.90 -8.84
C TYR A 155 -4.91 -5.89 -8.62
N ALA A 156 -4.30 -6.34 -9.71
CA ALA A 156 -3.10 -7.16 -9.72
C ALA A 156 -2.08 -6.58 -10.70
N LEU A 157 -0.80 -6.65 -10.33
CA LEU A 157 0.33 -6.35 -11.20
C LEU A 157 0.99 -7.66 -11.62
N LYS A 158 1.12 -7.89 -12.92
CA LYS A 158 1.75 -9.09 -13.48
C LYS A 158 2.64 -8.71 -14.65
N ASP A 159 3.93 -8.99 -14.57
CA ASP A 159 4.89 -8.70 -15.65
C ASP A 159 4.84 -7.22 -16.12
N GLY A 160 4.57 -6.30 -15.19
CA GLY A 160 4.41 -4.88 -15.46
C GLY A 160 3.07 -4.46 -16.09
N LYS A 161 2.10 -5.37 -16.24
CA LYS A 161 0.72 -5.09 -16.66
C LYS A 161 -0.21 -5.01 -15.46
N VAL A 162 -1.04 -3.97 -15.41
CA VAL A 162 -2.16 -3.90 -14.46
C VAL A 162 -3.35 -4.71 -14.98
N ILE A 163 -3.92 -5.53 -14.11
CA ILE A 163 -5.17 -6.27 -14.29
C ILE A 163 -6.13 -5.74 -13.23
N ALA A 164 -7.34 -5.34 -13.63
CA ALA A 164 -8.36 -4.81 -12.73
C ALA A 164 -9.69 -5.53 -12.94
N TRP A 165 -10.46 -5.70 -11.87
CA TRP A 165 -11.83 -6.25 -11.91
C TRP A 165 -12.64 -5.74 -10.71
N GLY A 166 -13.97 -5.84 -10.79
CA GLY A 166 -14.90 -5.29 -9.81
C GLY A 166 -15.73 -4.15 -10.42
N ASP A 167 -16.13 -3.21 -9.58
CA ASP A 167 -16.89 -2.03 -10.00
C ASP A 167 -16.15 -1.19 -11.05
N ASP A 168 -16.90 -0.65 -12.00
CA ASP A 168 -16.41 0.24 -13.06
C ASP A 168 -17.35 1.43 -13.29
N SER A 169 -18.22 1.77 -12.33
CA SER A 169 -19.18 2.87 -12.48
C SER A 169 -18.52 4.22 -12.79
N ASP A 170 -17.28 4.40 -12.34
CA ASP A 170 -16.48 5.61 -12.52
C ASP A 170 -15.28 5.37 -13.46
N GLY A 171 -15.22 4.21 -14.10
CA GLY A 171 -14.12 3.82 -14.99
C GLY A 171 -12.85 3.35 -14.27
N GLN A 172 -12.93 3.06 -12.96
CA GLN A 172 -11.78 2.70 -12.12
C GLN A 172 -11.17 1.32 -12.44
N THR A 173 -11.89 0.41 -13.11
CA THR A 173 -11.36 -0.89 -13.54
C THR A 173 -11.12 -0.97 -15.06
N THR A 174 -11.46 0.05 -15.82
CA THR A 174 -11.01 0.23 -17.21
C THR A 174 -9.53 0.66 -17.26
N VAL A 175 -8.61 -0.33 -17.29
CA VAL A 175 -7.15 -0.10 -17.30
C VAL A 175 -6.68 0.65 -18.57
N PRO A 176 -6.08 1.85 -18.46
CA PRO A 176 -5.53 2.58 -19.60
C PRO A 176 -4.42 1.81 -20.31
N ALA A 177 -4.32 1.94 -21.64
CA ALA A 177 -3.30 1.25 -22.45
C ALA A 177 -1.86 1.48 -21.94
N GLU A 178 -1.58 2.67 -21.41
CA GLU A 178 -0.27 2.99 -20.84
C GLU A 178 0.08 2.16 -19.60
N ALA A 179 -0.92 1.77 -18.80
CA ALA A 179 -0.78 0.96 -17.58
C ALA A 179 -0.77 -0.56 -17.85
N GLN A 180 -0.85 -0.98 -19.12
CA GLN A 180 -0.83 -2.39 -19.50
C GLN A 180 0.60 -2.95 -19.71
N SER A 181 1.64 -2.17 -19.43
CA SER A 181 3.04 -2.60 -19.51
C SER A 181 3.99 -1.66 -18.75
N GLY A 182 5.09 -2.20 -18.22
CA GLY A 182 6.15 -1.41 -17.58
C GLY A 182 5.75 -0.71 -16.27
N VAL A 183 4.62 -1.10 -15.68
CA VAL A 183 4.19 -0.61 -14.37
C VAL A 183 5.04 -1.25 -13.26
N THR A 184 5.42 -0.45 -12.27
CA THR A 184 6.26 -0.87 -11.13
C THR A 184 5.58 -0.73 -9.78
N ALA A 185 4.52 0.06 -9.68
CA ALA A 185 3.70 0.21 -8.46
C ALA A 185 2.25 0.51 -8.85
N LEU A 186 1.29 0.17 -7.99
CA LEU A 186 -0.14 0.41 -8.19
C LEU A 186 -0.87 0.56 -6.86
N ASP A 187 -1.95 1.33 -6.85
CA ASP A 187 -2.85 1.46 -5.70
C ASP A 187 -4.30 1.74 -6.14
N GLY A 188 -5.25 1.31 -5.32
CA GLY A 188 -6.69 1.52 -5.53
C GLY A 188 -7.24 2.58 -4.58
N GLY A 189 -7.89 3.61 -5.12
CA GLY A 189 -8.70 4.55 -4.34
C GLY A 189 -10.15 4.07 -4.17
N VAL A 190 -11.04 4.98 -3.79
CA VAL A 190 -12.48 4.66 -3.72
C VAL A 190 -13.10 4.54 -5.12
N TYR A 191 -12.90 5.57 -5.95
CA TYR A 191 -13.45 5.68 -7.31
C TYR A 191 -12.35 5.78 -8.37
N THR A 192 -11.11 5.48 -7.99
CA THR A 192 -9.92 5.72 -8.81
C THR A 192 -8.91 4.60 -8.67
N ALA A 193 -7.95 4.56 -9.58
CA ALA A 193 -6.74 3.77 -9.45
C ALA A 193 -5.54 4.53 -10.00
N LEU A 194 -4.37 4.21 -9.45
CA LEU A 194 -3.10 4.82 -9.79
C LEU A 194 -2.07 3.74 -10.09
N ALA A 195 -1.13 4.06 -10.97
CA ALA A 195 0.02 3.24 -11.28
C ALA A 195 1.27 4.10 -11.51
N VAL A 196 2.44 3.53 -11.28
CA VAL A 196 3.74 4.15 -11.61
C VAL A 196 4.36 3.40 -12.78
N LYS A 197 4.76 4.11 -13.83
CA LYS A 197 5.48 3.58 -14.99
C LYS A 197 6.66 4.48 -15.32
N ASN A 198 7.87 3.93 -15.34
CA ASN A 198 9.11 4.68 -15.61
C ASN A 198 9.25 5.94 -14.73
N GLY A 199 8.76 5.87 -13.48
CA GLY A 199 8.72 7.00 -12.55
C GLY A 199 7.63 8.04 -12.81
N GLY A 200 6.75 7.87 -13.80
CA GLY A 200 5.59 8.73 -14.02
C GLY A 200 4.31 8.09 -13.50
N VAL A 201 3.42 8.92 -12.93
CA VAL A 201 2.10 8.47 -12.47
C VAL A 201 1.12 8.40 -13.64
N ILE A 202 0.37 7.30 -13.70
CA ILE A 202 -0.83 7.11 -14.51
C ILE A 202 -2.00 7.04 -13.51
N ALA A 203 -3.06 7.84 -13.74
CA ALA A 203 -4.24 7.85 -12.88
C ALA A 203 -5.51 7.78 -13.73
N TRP A 204 -6.50 7.02 -13.29
CA TRP A 204 -7.79 6.87 -13.97
C TRP A 204 -8.94 6.64 -12.97
N GLY A 205 -10.18 6.70 -13.46
CA GLY A 205 -11.40 6.73 -12.65
C GLY A 205 -11.98 8.14 -12.51
N ASP A 206 -12.73 8.40 -11.43
CA ASP A 206 -13.33 9.71 -11.16
C ASP A 206 -12.29 10.84 -11.13
N ASN A 207 -12.71 12.03 -11.56
CA ASN A 207 -11.88 13.23 -11.55
C ASN A 207 -12.63 14.46 -11.04
N TYR A 208 -13.71 14.28 -10.27
CA TYR A 208 -14.56 15.39 -9.83
C TYR A 208 -13.78 16.51 -9.13
N PHE A 209 -12.75 16.17 -8.34
CA PHE A 209 -11.90 17.12 -7.63
C PHE A 209 -10.50 17.26 -8.23
N GLY A 210 -10.27 16.76 -9.44
CA GLY A 210 -8.95 16.78 -10.07
C GLY A 210 -8.00 15.69 -9.57
N GLN A 211 -8.48 14.68 -8.84
CA GLN A 211 -7.65 13.65 -8.22
C GLN A 211 -6.98 12.68 -9.20
N THR A 212 -7.42 12.62 -10.46
CA THR A 212 -6.73 11.90 -11.55
C THR A 212 -6.02 12.85 -12.52
N THR A 213 -6.00 14.16 -12.24
CA THR A 213 -5.22 15.14 -13.00
C THR A 213 -3.78 15.19 -12.49
N VAL A 214 -2.93 14.32 -13.04
CA VAL A 214 -1.53 14.13 -12.59
C VAL A 214 -0.69 15.43 -12.75
N PRO A 215 -0.12 15.98 -11.67
CA PRO A 215 0.76 17.15 -11.74
C PRO A 215 2.06 16.86 -12.50
N ALA A 216 2.60 17.87 -13.18
CA ALA A 216 3.87 17.74 -13.93
C ALA A 216 5.03 17.20 -13.07
N GLU A 217 5.06 17.54 -11.77
CA GLU A 217 6.10 17.06 -10.86
C GLU A 217 6.09 15.54 -10.67
N ALA A 218 4.92 14.90 -10.81
CA ALA A 218 4.69 13.46 -10.65
C ALA A 218 4.78 12.67 -11.97
N GLN A 219 5.28 13.28 -13.05
CA GLN A 219 5.46 12.62 -14.36
C GLN A 219 6.82 11.91 -14.51
N SER A 220 7.71 12.00 -13.50
CA SER A 220 9.02 11.33 -13.48
C SER A 220 9.56 11.22 -12.06
N GLY A 221 10.43 10.23 -11.81
CA GLY A 221 11.10 10.03 -10.52
C GLY A 221 10.18 9.60 -9.36
N VAL A 222 8.92 9.24 -9.64
CA VAL A 222 8.00 8.73 -8.63
C VAL A 222 8.33 7.27 -8.31
N ASP A 223 8.41 6.98 -7.03
CA ASP A 223 8.68 5.65 -6.47
C ASP A 223 7.39 4.91 -6.16
N ASP A 224 6.37 5.62 -5.67
CA ASP A 224 5.12 5.03 -5.15
C ASP A 224 3.92 5.98 -5.27
N VAL A 225 2.71 5.43 -5.18
CA VAL A 225 1.41 6.15 -5.23
C VAL A 225 0.46 5.67 -4.15
N ALA A 226 -0.44 6.56 -3.69
CA ALA A 226 -1.56 6.16 -2.83
C ALA A 226 -2.84 6.93 -3.16
N GLY A 227 -3.97 6.22 -3.25
CA GLY A 227 -5.27 6.77 -3.62
C GLY A 227 -6.17 7.00 -2.41
N GLY A 228 -6.65 8.23 -2.22
CA GLY A 228 -7.76 8.52 -1.31
C GLY A 228 -9.11 8.42 -2.01
N ILE A 229 -10.15 9.02 -1.40
CA ILE A 229 -11.47 9.14 -2.06
C ILE A 229 -11.46 10.20 -3.15
N PHE A 230 -10.91 11.37 -2.84
CA PHE A 230 -10.91 12.55 -3.71
C PHE A 230 -9.55 13.25 -3.74
N HIS A 231 -8.49 12.62 -3.24
CA HIS A 231 -7.11 13.08 -3.37
C HIS A 231 -6.19 11.92 -3.71
N SER A 232 -5.02 12.24 -4.21
CA SER A 232 -4.00 11.28 -4.62
C SER A 232 -2.64 11.74 -4.13
N LEU A 233 -1.78 10.77 -3.82
CA LEU A 233 -0.41 10.98 -3.37
C LEU A 233 0.58 10.31 -4.31
N ALA A 234 1.77 10.90 -4.41
CA ALA A 234 2.96 10.27 -4.98
C ALA A 234 4.16 10.51 -4.06
N LEU A 235 5.05 9.52 -3.98
CA LEU A 235 6.34 9.63 -3.33
C LEU A 235 7.43 9.76 -4.40
N LYS A 236 8.23 10.82 -4.34
CA LYS A 236 9.31 11.09 -5.29
C LYS A 236 10.57 11.46 -4.54
N ASP A 237 11.58 10.60 -4.55
CA ASP A 237 12.90 10.87 -3.93
C ASP A 237 12.76 11.35 -2.46
N GLY A 238 11.80 10.76 -1.74
CA GLY A 238 11.48 11.11 -0.36
C GLY A 238 10.67 12.39 -0.15
N LYS A 239 10.18 13.05 -1.20
CA LYS A 239 9.21 14.13 -1.14
C LYS A 239 7.80 13.59 -1.42
N VAL A 240 6.82 13.97 -0.59
CA VAL A 240 5.40 13.71 -0.87
C VAL A 240 4.84 14.79 -1.79
N ILE A 241 4.18 14.36 -2.86
CA ILE A 241 3.39 15.19 -3.78
C ILE A 241 1.92 14.79 -3.57
N ALA A 242 1.02 15.77 -3.45
CA ALA A 242 -0.40 15.51 -3.27
C ALA A 242 -1.22 16.42 -4.20
N TRP A 243 -2.30 15.88 -4.78
CA TRP A 243 -3.24 16.61 -5.62
C TRP A 243 -4.68 16.09 -5.47
N GLY A 244 -5.65 16.82 -6.01
CA GLY A 244 -7.08 16.59 -5.82
C GLY A 244 -7.72 17.54 -4.79
N ASP A 245 -8.73 17.06 -4.07
CA ASP A 245 -9.48 17.81 -3.07
C ASP A 245 -8.60 18.32 -1.92
N ASN A 246 -8.94 19.50 -1.41
CA ASN A 246 -8.27 20.11 -0.26
C ASN A 246 -9.24 20.73 0.75
N ARG A 247 -10.55 20.49 0.64
CA ARG A 247 -11.56 21.00 1.58
C ARG A 247 -11.27 20.56 3.01
N TYR A 248 -10.76 19.35 3.19
CA TYR A 248 -10.34 18.78 4.47
C TYR A 248 -8.84 18.74 4.65
N LYS A 249 -8.08 19.57 3.91
CA LYS A 249 -6.62 19.67 4.00
C LYS A 249 -5.85 18.44 3.51
N GLN A 250 -6.46 17.57 2.70
CA GLN A 250 -5.83 16.33 2.22
C GLN A 250 -4.55 16.58 1.40
N THR A 251 -4.49 17.69 0.65
CA THR A 251 -3.32 18.06 -0.18
C THR A 251 -2.48 19.16 0.46
N THR A 252 -2.75 19.54 1.71
CA THR A 252 -1.91 20.47 2.49
C THR A 252 -0.77 19.68 3.14
N VAL A 253 0.21 19.27 2.33
CA VAL A 253 1.33 18.42 2.76
C VAL A 253 2.20 19.16 3.81
N PRO A 254 2.40 18.60 5.02
CA PRO A 254 3.27 19.20 6.03
C PRO A 254 4.72 19.32 5.54
N THR A 255 5.40 20.41 5.91
CA THR A 255 6.80 20.67 5.52
C THR A 255 7.74 19.50 5.84
N GLU A 256 7.49 18.80 6.95
CA GLU A 256 8.29 17.65 7.37
C GLU A 256 8.22 16.47 6.36
N ALA A 257 7.13 16.35 5.61
CA ALA A 257 6.91 15.33 4.58
C ALA A 257 7.41 15.74 3.17
N LEU A 258 8.05 16.89 3.03
CA LEU A 258 8.60 17.35 1.75
C LEU A 258 10.02 16.82 1.43
N SER A 259 10.59 15.99 2.31
CA SER A 259 11.90 15.35 2.10
C SER A 259 12.12 14.19 3.07
N GLY A 260 12.94 13.20 2.68
CA GLY A 260 13.35 12.09 3.55
C GLY A 260 12.22 11.17 3.99
N VAL A 261 11.06 11.22 3.33
CA VAL A 261 9.98 10.25 3.51
C VAL A 261 10.39 8.92 2.87
N SER A 262 10.08 7.84 3.55
CA SER A 262 10.36 6.46 3.13
C SER A 262 9.12 5.70 2.69
N ALA A 263 7.92 6.11 3.13
CA ALA A 263 6.65 5.47 2.79
C ALA A 263 5.51 6.48 2.75
N ILE A 264 4.49 6.22 1.95
CA ILE A 264 3.20 6.92 1.97
C ILE A 264 2.04 5.92 2.07
N ALA A 265 0.92 6.37 2.63
CA ALA A 265 -0.35 5.65 2.59
C ALA A 265 -1.51 6.66 2.63
N SER A 266 -2.65 6.30 2.05
CA SER A 266 -3.85 7.15 2.05
C SER A 266 -5.04 6.38 2.60
N GLY A 267 -5.76 6.98 3.53
CA GLY A 267 -7.15 6.59 3.78
C GLY A 267 -8.07 7.39 2.85
N GLU A 268 -9.38 7.40 3.13
CA GLU A 268 -10.31 8.14 2.26
C GLU A 268 -10.03 9.65 2.29
N TRP A 269 -9.96 10.23 3.49
CA TRP A 269 -9.91 11.69 3.69
C TRP A 269 -8.66 12.18 4.42
N TYR A 270 -7.69 11.30 4.61
CA TYR A 270 -6.46 11.57 5.33
C TYR A 270 -5.29 10.82 4.73
N SER A 271 -4.09 11.26 5.08
CA SER A 271 -2.84 10.77 4.50
C SER A 271 -1.82 10.51 5.59
N LEU A 272 -0.95 9.55 5.35
CA LEU A 272 0.18 9.18 6.19
C LEU A 272 1.48 9.23 5.39
N ALA A 273 2.56 9.61 6.06
CA ALA A 273 3.92 9.46 5.58
C ALA A 273 4.82 8.91 6.70
N LEU A 274 5.77 8.06 6.35
CA LEU A 274 6.78 7.53 7.28
C LEU A 274 8.14 8.16 7.00
N LYS A 275 8.74 8.79 8.00
CA LYS A 275 10.06 9.42 7.90
C LYS A 275 10.92 9.05 9.10
N ASN A 276 12.05 8.38 8.88
CA ASN A 276 12.99 8.00 9.94
C ASN A 276 12.33 7.29 11.14
N GLY A 277 11.36 6.41 10.84
CA GLY A 277 10.59 5.68 11.86
C GLY A 277 9.54 6.50 12.62
N LYS A 278 9.25 7.73 12.19
CA LYS A 278 8.18 8.60 12.69
C LYS A 278 7.04 8.71 11.68
N VAL A 279 5.81 8.63 12.15
CA VAL A 279 4.61 8.86 11.34
C VAL A 279 4.25 10.35 11.31
N ILE A 280 3.96 10.85 10.12
CA ILE A 280 3.38 12.16 9.84
C ILE A 280 1.97 11.91 9.29
N ALA A 281 0.97 12.56 9.88
CA ALA A 281 -0.43 12.42 9.44
C ALA A 281 -1.04 13.80 9.18
N TRP A 282 -1.87 13.92 8.16
CA TRP A 282 -2.61 15.15 7.83
C TRP A 282 -3.91 14.83 7.08
N GLY A 283 -4.73 15.85 6.84
CA GLY A 283 -6.07 15.71 6.28
C GLY A 283 -7.10 15.32 7.34
N SER A 284 -8.31 15.90 7.27
CA SER A 284 -9.43 15.64 8.19
C SER A 284 -9.06 15.72 9.67
N SER A 285 -8.22 16.68 10.02
CA SER A 285 -7.68 16.88 11.37
C SER A 285 -6.95 15.66 11.96
N ARG A 286 -6.50 14.71 11.12
CA ARG A 286 -5.71 13.58 11.58
C ARG A 286 -4.35 14.03 12.07
N THR A 287 -3.94 13.44 13.19
CA THR A 287 -2.63 13.61 13.80
C THR A 287 -2.06 12.25 14.15
N ALA A 288 -0.73 12.18 14.30
CA ALA A 288 -0.02 10.98 14.69
C ALA A 288 0.21 11.00 16.22
N PRO A 289 -0.32 10.04 17.01
CA PRO A 289 -0.14 10.02 18.46
C PRO A 289 1.33 9.79 18.84
N SER A 290 1.68 10.06 20.10
CA SER A 290 3.07 9.91 20.61
C SER A 290 3.64 8.49 20.43
N SER A 291 2.77 7.47 20.45
CA SER A 291 3.14 6.06 20.26
C SER A 291 3.75 5.74 18.89
N VAL A 292 3.53 6.58 17.88
CA VAL A 292 4.04 6.41 16.50
C VAL A 292 5.04 7.49 16.08
N GLN A 293 5.61 8.22 17.07
CA GLN A 293 6.63 9.24 16.81
C GLN A 293 8.05 8.68 16.65
N SER A 294 8.24 7.38 16.85
CA SER A 294 9.51 6.68 16.64
C SER A 294 9.31 5.16 16.52
N GLY A 295 10.32 4.47 15.97
CA GLY A 295 10.36 3.01 15.91
C GLY A 295 9.29 2.36 15.02
N VAL A 296 8.67 3.11 14.12
CA VAL A 296 7.73 2.58 13.12
C VAL A 296 8.52 2.05 11.92
N SER A 297 8.29 0.80 11.51
CA SER A 297 8.94 0.18 10.35
C SER A 297 8.07 0.24 9.09
N SER A 298 6.74 0.24 9.24
CA SER A 298 5.80 0.41 8.14
C SER A 298 4.47 1.00 8.61
N ILE A 299 3.71 1.54 7.65
CA ILE A 299 2.40 2.16 7.86
C ILE A 299 1.38 1.57 6.89
N GLU A 300 0.13 1.56 7.33
CA GLU A 300 -1.03 1.18 6.52
C GLU A 300 -2.18 2.15 6.84
N ALA A 301 -2.97 2.50 5.83
CA ALA A 301 -4.13 3.36 5.99
C ALA A 301 -5.36 2.64 5.44
N GLY A 302 -6.23 2.19 6.34
CA GLY A 302 -7.60 1.84 5.94
C GLY A 302 -8.42 3.10 5.68
N PRO A 303 -9.67 2.97 5.19
CA PRO A 303 -10.55 4.09 4.88
C PRO A 303 -10.63 5.13 6.00
N ASN A 304 -10.72 4.63 7.24
CA ASN A 304 -10.76 5.45 8.45
C ASN A 304 -9.62 5.13 9.43
N ALA A 305 -9.35 3.88 9.75
CA ALA A 305 -8.32 3.53 10.72
C ALA A 305 -6.91 3.56 10.11
N ALA A 306 -5.96 4.19 10.81
CA ALA A 306 -4.54 4.17 10.49
C ALA A 306 -3.84 3.09 11.32
N TYR A 307 -2.83 2.44 10.75
CA TYR A 307 -2.03 1.42 11.42
C TYR A 307 -0.54 1.71 11.25
N ALA A 308 0.23 1.41 12.28
CA ALA A 308 1.68 1.48 12.28
C ALA A 308 2.25 0.20 12.89
N LEU A 309 3.12 -0.47 12.15
CA LEU A 309 3.89 -1.62 12.63
C LEU A 309 5.20 -1.08 13.19
N LYS A 310 5.52 -1.46 14.42
CA LYS A 310 6.75 -1.04 15.10
C LYS A 310 7.76 -2.18 15.07
N GLY A 311 8.96 -1.90 14.58
CA GLY A 311 10.08 -2.86 14.49
C GLY A 311 10.89 -2.98 15.77
#